data_AF-A0ABD0P5M3-F1
#
_entry.id   AF-A0ABD0P5M3-F1
#
_cell.length_a   1.000
_cell.length_b   1.000
_cell.length_c   1.000
_cell.angle_alpha   90.00
_cell.angle_beta   90.00
_cell.angle_gamma   90.00
#
_symmetry.space_group_name_H-M   'P 1'
#
loop_
_entity.id
_entity.type
_entity.pdbx_description
1 polymer ?
#
loop_
_entity_poly.entity_id
_entity_poly.type
_entity_poly.pdbx_seq_one_letter_code
_entity_poly.pdbx_strand_id
1 'polypeptide(L)' 'CYLFHMYVGVRAGGGIGDEIEDPAGDPYELYRILFDITFFFFVIVILLAIIQ' A
#
# COMPACT_ATOMS: atom_id res chain seq x y z
N CYS A 1 -14.07 -1.35 0.54
CA CYS A 1 -12.81 -0.76 1.05
C CYS A 1 -11.98 -1.81 1.81
N TYR A 2 -12.38 -2.26 3.01
CA TYR A 2 -11.60 -3.24 3.79
C TYR A 2 -11.27 -4.54 3.03
N LEU A 3 -12.27 -5.18 2.41
CA LEU A 3 -12.06 -6.41 1.64
C LEU A 3 -11.08 -6.22 0.47
N PHE A 4 -11.10 -5.04 -0.16
CA PHE A 4 -10.16 -4.68 -1.23
C PHE A 4 -8.72 -4.58 -0.70
N HIS A 5 -8.50 -4.01 0.48
CA HIS A 5 -7.16 -3.92 1.06
C HIS A 5 -6.60 -5.30 1.39
N MET A 6 -7.43 -6.21 1.91
CA MET A 6 -7.00 -7.59 2.22
C MET A 6 -6.81 -8.47 0.98
N TYR A 7 -7.68 -8.32 -0.03
CA TYR A 7 -7.64 -9.16 -1.23
C TYR A 7 -6.66 -8.61 -2.27
N VAL A 8 -6.56 -7.31 -2.45
CA VAL A 8 -5.72 -6.70 -3.49
C VAL A 8 -4.45 -6.13 -2.85
N GLY A 9 -4.59 -5.23 -1.88
CA GLY A 9 -3.46 -4.51 -1.29
C GLY A 9 -2.36 -5.39 -0.66
N VAL A 10 -2.71 -6.45 0.07
CA VAL A 10 -1.72 -7.36 0.71
C VAL A 10 -1.09 -8.33 -0.30
N ARG A 11 -1.73 -8.57 -1.45
CA ARG A 11 -1.27 -9.54 -2.45
C ARG A 11 -0.56 -8.90 -3.64
N ALA A 12 -0.69 -7.59 -3.80
CA ALA A 12 0.19 -6.80 -4.65
C ALA A 12 1.58 -6.75 -4.00
N GLY A 13 2.57 -7.38 -4.63
CA GLY A 13 3.92 -7.51 -4.07
C GLY A 13 4.63 -6.16 -3.83
N GLY A 14 4.25 -5.10 -4.55
CA GLY A 14 4.73 -3.72 -4.34
C GLY A 14 3.89 -2.90 -3.35
N GLY A 15 2.84 -3.47 -2.77
CA GLY A 15 1.90 -2.79 -1.89
C GLY A 15 0.66 -2.25 -2.62
N ILE A 16 -0.15 -1.47 -1.89
CA ILE A 16 -1.47 -1.03 -2.36
C ILE A 16 -1.41 0.03 -3.49
N GLY A 17 -0.30 0.76 -3.60
CA GLY A 17 -0.06 1.79 -4.62
C GLY A 17 -0.14 1.26 -6.06
N ASP A 18 0.17 -0.02 -6.28
CA ASP A 18 0.16 -0.65 -7.61
C ASP A 18 -1.25 -0.79 -8.21
N GLU A 19 -2.27 -0.77 -7.35
CA GLU A 19 -3.66 -1.14 -7.68
C GLU A 19 -4.63 0.05 -7.54
N ILE A 20 -4.11 1.23 -7.21
CA ILE A 20 -4.85 2.49 -7.13
C ILE A 20 -4.34 3.48 -8.18
N GLU A 21 -5.10 4.53 -8.46
CA GLU A 21 -4.70 5.57 -9.41
C GLU A 21 -3.48 6.35 -8.90
N ASP A 22 -2.63 6.81 -9.81
CA ASP A 22 -1.44 7.61 -9.49
C ASP A 22 -1.80 8.88 -8.67
N PRO A 23 -1.07 9.20 -7.59
CA PRO A 23 -1.32 10.39 -6.79
C PRO A 23 -0.91 11.72 -7.46
N ALA A 24 -0.24 11.72 -8.62
CA ALA A 24 0.25 12.92 -9.28
C ALA A 24 -0.85 13.96 -9.57
N GLY A 25 -0.72 15.15 -8.98
CA GLY A 25 -1.68 16.25 -9.14
C GLY A 25 -2.88 16.19 -8.19
N ASP A 26 -2.91 15.23 -7.27
CA ASP A 26 -3.89 15.17 -6.18
C ASP A 26 -3.55 16.22 -5.11
N PRO A 27 -4.51 16.99 -4.58
CA PRO A 27 -4.27 17.90 -3.44
C PRO A 27 -3.64 17.21 -2.22
N TYR A 28 -3.82 15.89 -2.09
CA TYR A 28 -3.27 15.04 -1.05
C TYR A 28 -2.09 14.18 -1.51
N GLU A 29 -1.45 14.49 -2.63
CA GLU A 29 -0.33 13.71 -3.21
C GLU A 29 0.71 13.31 -2.15
N LEU A 30 1.18 14.27 -1.36
CA LEU A 30 2.15 14.03 -0.28
C LEU A 30 1.64 13.03 0.78
N TYR A 31 0.36 13.12 1.16
CA TYR A 31 -0.24 12.21 2.12
C TYR A 31 -0.43 10.80 1.53
N ARG A 32 -0.78 10.71 0.25
CA ARG A 32 -0.94 9.42 -0.45
C ARG A 32 0.40 8.71 -0.60
N ILE A 33 1.46 9.43 -0.95
CA ILE A 33 2.83 8.89 -0.99
C ILE A 33 3.25 8.38 0.39
N LEU A 34 3.03 9.15 1.47
CA LEU A 34 3.35 8.71 2.83
C LEU A 34 2.56 7.45 3.23
N PHE A 35 1.28 7.39 2.87
CA PHE A 35 0.44 6.22 3.11
C PHE A 35 0.96 4.97 2.38
N ASP A 36 1.27 5.07 1.08
CA ASP A 36 1.75 3.94 0.29
C ASP A 36 3.10 3.41 0.81
N ILE A 37 4.04 4.32 1.12
CA ILE A 37 5.35 3.95 1.66
C ILE A 37 5.21 3.25 3.02
N THR A 38 4.42 3.81 3.94
CA THR A 38 4.25 3.21 5.28
C THR A 38 3.53 1.87 5.21
N PHE A 39 2.52 1.73 4.33
CA PHE A 39 1.85 0.46 4.09
C PHE A 39 2.82 -0.60 3.58
N PHE A 40 3.67 -0.27 2.60
CA PHE A 40 4.67 -1.18 2.06
C PHE A 40 5.64 -1.68 3.15
N PHE A 41 6.22 -0.79 3.95
CA PHE A 41 7.18 -1.21 4.97
C PHE A 41 6.55 -2.03 6.09
N PHE A 42 5.42 -1.60 6.66
CA PHE A 42 4.83 -2.32 7.78
C PHE A 42 4.17 -3.63 7.35
N VAL A 43 3.36 -3.62 6.29
CA VAL A 43 2.54 -4.78 5.94
C VAL A 43 3.26 -5.76 5.02
N ILE A 44 3.94 -5.27 3.98
CA ILE A 44 4.59 -6.14 3.00
C ILE A 44 5.97 -6.56 3.52
N VAL A 45 6.83 -5.61 3.91
CA VAL A 45 8.19 -5.96 4.33
C VAL A 45 8.23 -6.59 5.73
N ILE A 46 7.68 -5.92 6.75
CA ILE A 46 7.82 -6.37 8.14
C ILE A 46 6.88 -7.54 8.45
N LEU A 47 5.57 -7.40 8.25
CA LEU A 47 4.62 -8.46 8.65
C LEU A 47 4.83 -9.75 7.86
N LEU A 48 5.06 -9.72 6.55
CA LEU A 48 5.35 -10.95 5.79
C LEU A 48 6.68 -11.58 6.22
N ALA A 49 7.72 -10.78 6.51
CA ALA A 49 9.00 -11.31 6.99
C ALA A 49 8.92 -11.95 8.39
N ILE A 50 7.92 -11.59 9.20
CA ILE A 50 7.68 -12.24 10.50
C ILE A 50 6.96 -13.59 10.34
N ILE A 51 6.11 -13.73 9.31
CA ILE A 51 5.28 -14.93 9.10
C ILE A 51 6.03 -16.02 8.31
N GLN A 52 6.99 -15.64 7.48
CA GLN A 52 7.85 -16.53 6.68
C GLN A 52 9.03 -17.07 7.51
#